data_AF-A0A3Q3CPC8-F1
#
_entry.id   AF-A0A3Q3CPC8-F1
#
_cell.length_a   1.000
_cell.length_b   1.000
_cell.length_c   1.000
_cell.angle_alpha   90.00
_cell.angle_beta   90.00
_cell.angle_gamma   90.00
#
_symmetry.space_group_name_H-M   'P 1'
#
loop_
_entity.id
_entity.type
_entity.pdbx_description
1 polymer ?
#
loop_
_entity_poly.entity_id
_entity_poly.type
_entity_poly.pdbx_seq_one_letter_code
_entity_poly.pdbx_strand_id
1 'polypeptide(L)'
;MSVQFYGWEVVDDGASYTGVLLEPSQRPQNRGVYTMYHGTSVASARLIIANGFKQSSSGMLGRGVYVSRDKKKAASYPKNSSSSNRVVLELRVRVGRVKRIDKDNHPMQLTWHTHGYDTAWVPPKCGMISVKSGMEEDCVFDPKRVTVVAIANAPDTIRTELQELLNGCLLFGGL
;
A
#
# COMPACT_ATOMS: atom_id res chain seq x y z
N MET A 1 25.75 13.49 37.65
CA MET A 1 25.63 12.35 36.72
C MET A 1 24.97 12.85 35.45
N SER A 2 25.68 12.87 34.33
CA SER A 2 25.15 13.26 33.03
C SER A 2 24.73 12.01 32.26
N VAL A 3 23.45 11.92 31.89
CA VAL A 3 22.96 10.88 30.97
C VAL A 3 23.21 11.37 29.56
N GLN A 4 24.02 10.62 28.80
CA GLN A 4 24.24 10.88 27.38
C GLN A 4 23.19 10.11 26.58
N PHE A 5 22.26 10.84 25.97
CA PHE A 5 21.18 10.27 25.16
C PHE A 5 21.63 10.26 23.69
N TYR A 6 21.72 9.09 23.08
CA TYR A 6 21.95 8.93 21.64
C TYR A 6 20.62 9.06 20.94
N GLY A 7 20.33 10.28 20.46
CA GLY A 7 19.06 10.64 19.84
C GLY A 7 18.74 9.77 18.63
N TRP A 8 17.51 9.27 18.59
CA TRP A 8 16.91 8.80 17.35
C TRP A 8 16.71 10.01 16.43
N GLU A 9 17.18 9.91 15.19
CA GLU A 9 16.85 10.88 14.15
C GLU A 9 15.39 10.67 13.75
N VAL A 10 14.52 11.58 14.16
CA VAL A 10 13.17 11.66 13.61
C VAL A 10 13.32 12.26 12.22
N VAL A 11 13.38 11.39 11.21
CA VAL A 11 13.24 11.82 9.82
C VAL A 11 11.77 12.19 9.66
N ASP A 12 11.46 13.46 9.91
CA ASP A 12 10.21 14.06 9.47
C ASP A 12 10.22 14.00 7.93
N ASP A 13 9.51 13.01 7.38
CA ASP A 13 9.33 12.88 5.94
C ASP A 13 8.39 13.98 5.39
N GLY A 14 8.08 14.99 6.21
CA GLY A 14 7.16 16.08 5.97
C GLY A 14 5.73 15.59 5.79
N ALA A 15 5.43 14.40 6.30
CA ALA A 15 4.08 13.89 6.35
C ALA A 15 3.35 14.51 7.52
N SER A 16 2.59 15.56 7.23
CA SER A 16 1.72 16.19 8.21
C SER A 16 0.84 15.12 8.86
N TYR A 17 0.97 15.01 10.18
CA TYR A 17 0.51 13.88 11.02
C TYR A 17 -1.01 13.68 11.06
N THR A 18 -1.79 14.56 10.43
CA THR A 18 -3.21 14.34 10.23
C THR A 18 -3.37 13.34 9.10
N GLY A 19 -3.63 12.07 9.41
CA GLY A 19 -3.99 11.05 8.41
C GLY A 19 -5.18 11.53 7.59
N VAL A 20 -4.92 12.25 6.51
CA VAL A 20 -5.94 12.79 5.62
C VAL A 20 -6.55 11.59 4.91
N LEU A 21 -7.81 11.27 5.22
CA LEU A 21 -8.54 10.29 4.43
C LEU A 21 -8.83 10.93 3.07
N LEU A 22 -8.00 10.64 2.06
CA LEU A 22 -8.31 10.99 0.69
C LEU A 22 -9.30 9.96 0.14
N GLU A 23 -10.44 10.45 -0.32
CA GLU A 23 -11.40 9.66 -1.08
C GLU A 23 -10.75 9.12 -2.37
N PRO A 24 -11.26 7.98 -2.88
CA PRO A 24 -10.81 7.47 -4.17
C PRO A 24 -10.94 8.56 -5.25
N SER A 25 -10.00 8.57 -6.20
CA SER A 25 -9.93 9.56 -7.30
C SER A 25 -9.37 10.94 -6.96
N GLN A 26 -9.19 11.27 -5.69
CA GLN A 26 -8.52 12.52 -5.32
C GLN A 26 -7.03 12.45 -5.68
N ARG A 27 -6.43 13.58 -6.06
CA ARG A 27 -4.99 13.63 -6.33
C ARG A 27 -4.22 13.43 -5.01
N PRO A 28 -3.29 12.46 -4.93
CA PRO A 28 -2.41 12.32 -3.79
C PRO A 28 -1.62 13.62 -3.55
N GLN A 29 -1.52 14.00 -2.29
CA GLN A 29 -0.62 15.06 -1.84
C GLN A 29 0.75 14.44 -1.59
N ASN A 30 1.80 15.20 -1.93
CA ASN A 30 3.15 14.76 -1.59
C ASN A 30 3.29 14.65 -0.08
N ARG A 31 3.95 13.60 0.37
CA ARG A 31 4.21 13.28 1.77
C ARG A 31 2.92 12.97 2.54
N GLY A 32 1.83 12.57 1.88
CA GLY A 32 0.63 12.14 2.58
C GLY A 32 0.79 10.80 3.33
N VAL A 33 -0.05 10.58 4.34
CA VAL A 33 -0.31 9.26 4.93
C VAL A 33 -1.77 8.90 4.71
N TYR A 34 -2.02 7.78 4.02
CA TYR A 34 -3.35 7.39 3.60
C TYR A 34 -3.74 6.01 4.10
N THR A 35 -5.03 5.87 4.43
CA THR A 35 -5.66 4.55 4.50
C THR A 35 -5.84 4.03 3.08
N MET A 36 -5.25 2.86 2.80
CA MET A 36 -5.33 2.19 1.52
C MET A 36 -5.59 0.70 1.72
N TYR A 37 -5.85 -0.01 0.64
CA TYR A 37 -6.24 -1.41 0.66
C TYR A 37 -5.39 -2.23 -0.31
N HIS A 38 -5.06 -3.45 0.12
CA HIS A 38 -4.41 -4.46 -0.71
C HIS A 38 -5.20 -5.77 -0.66
N GLY A 39 -5.67 -6.21 -1.83
CA GLY A 39 -6.34 -7.49 -1.99
C GLY A 39 -5.34 -8.59 -2.28
N THR A 40 -5.40 -9.68 -1.53
CA THR A 40 -4.44 -10.77 -1.62
C THR A 40 -5.06 -12.12 -1.23
N SER A 41 -4.30 -13.20 -1.38
CA SER A 41 -4.73 -14.54 -0.95
C SER A 41 -4.59 -14.72 0.55
N VAL A 42 -5.32 -15.67 1.14
CA VAL A 42 -5.21 -15.97 2.58
C VAL A 42 -3.77 -16.32 2.97
N ALA A 43 -3.10 -17.18 2.18
CA ALA A 43 -1.72 -17.56 2.41
C ALA A 43 -0.76 -16.35 2.36
N SER A 44 -0.96 -15.46 1.39
CA SER A 44 -0.14 -14.24 1.26
C SER A 44 -0.40 -13.26 2.40
N ALA A 45 -1.66 -13.12 2.86
CA ALA A 45 -2.01 -12.27 3.98
C ALA A 45 -1.26 -12.69 5.27
N ARG A 46 -1.20 -13.99 5.57
CA ARG A 46 -0.42 -14.51 6.71
C ARG A 46 1.06 -14.13 6.60
N LEU A 47 1.66 -14.31 5.42
CA LEU A 47 3.06 -13.98 5.19
C LEU A 47 3.34 -12.49 5.29
N ILE A 48 2.43 -11.65 4.79
CA ILE A 48 2.54 -10.19 4.84
C ILE A 48 2.44 -9.71 6.28
N ILE A 49 1.51 -10.24 7.08
CA ILE A 49 1.36 -9.86 8.49
C ILE A 49 2.62 -10.27 9.27
N ALA A 50 3.14 -11.49 9.05
CA ALA A 50 4.28 -12.00 9.81
C ALA A 50 5.63 -11.37 9.40
N ASN A 51 5.82 -11.02 8.12
CA ASN A 51 7.13 -10.65 7.58
C ASN A 51 7.16 -9.26 6.92
N GLY A 52 6.03 -8.56 6.87
CA GLY A 52 5.86 -7.36 6.07
C GLY A 52 5.70 -7.64 4.57
N PHE A 53 5.49 -6.56 3.81
CA PHE A 53 5.38 -6.63 2.36
C PHE A 53 6.73 -6.91 1.69
N LYS A 54 6.67 -7.56 0.53
CA LYS A 54 7.78 -7.64 -0.43
C LYS A 54 7.36 -6.96 -1.73
N GLN A 55 8.32 -6.36 -2.43
CA GLN A 55 8.05 -5.79 -3.75
C GLN A 55 7.63 -6.91 -4.72
N SER A 56 6.66 -6.62 -5.58
CA SER A 56 6.42 -7.43 -6.76
C SER A 56 7.66 -7.43 -7.66
N SER A 57 7.86 -8.49 -8.45
CA SER A 57 8.94 -8.54 -9.44
C SER A 57 8.66 -7.68 -10.68
N SER A 58 7.38 -7.40 -10.95
CA SER A 58 6.91 -6.62 -12.10
C SER A 58 5.52 -6.02 -11.85
N GLY A 59 5.05 -5.25 -12.84
CA GLY A 59 3.72 -4.65 -12.85
C GLY A 59 3.65 -3.50 -13.84
N MET A 60 2.45 -2.95 -14.03
CA MET A 60 2.19 -1.80 -14.91
C MET A 60 3.07 -0.58 -14.59
N LEU A 61 3.43 -0.42 -13.33
CA LEU A 61 4.18 0.70 -12.76
C LEU A 61 5.57 0.22 -12.31
N GLY A 62 6.02 -0.93 -12.80
CA GLY A 62 7.26 -1.57 -12.34
C GLY A 62 7.09 -2.31 -11.01
N ARG A 63 8.22 -2.56 -10.34
CA ARG A 63 8.27 -3.26 -9.06
C ARG A 63 7.76 -2.36 -7.93
N GLY A 64 7.05 -2.95 -6.97
CA GLY A 64 6.61 -2.26 -5.75
C GLY A 64 5.47 -2.98 -5.05
N VAL A 65 4.85 -2.28 -4.10
CA VAL A 65 3.65 -2.73 -3.39
C VAL A 65 2.46 -2.01 -4.00
N TYR A 66 1.57 -2.78 -4.61
CA TYR A 66 0.37 -2.27 -5.26
C TYR A 66 -0.76 -2.09 -4.26
N VAL A 67 -1.30 -0.88 -4.17
CA VAL A 67 -2.35 -0.51 -3.22
C VAL A 67 -3.41 0.34 -3.91
N SER A 68 -4.58 0.44 -3.29
CA SER A 68 -5.72 1.19 -3.82
C SER A 68 -6.46 1.89 -2.69
N ARG A 69 -6.91 3.12 -2.89
CA ARG A 69 -7.85 3.78 -1.96
C ARG A 69 -9.27 3.24 -2.13
N ASP A 70 -9.59 2.65 -3.28
CA ASP A 70 -10.85 1.92 -3.49
C ASP A 70 -10.75 0.50 -2.91
N LYS A 71 -11.46 0.26 -1.80
CA LYS A 71 -11.61 -1.05 -1.15
C LYS A 71 -12.28 -2.09 -2.04
N LYS A 72 -13.28 -1.71 -2.85
CA LYS A 72 -13.98 -2.63 -3.75
C LYS A 72 -13.05 -3.09 -4.87
N LYS A 73 -12.21 -2.19 -5.39
CA LYS A 73 -11.13 -2.56 -6.33
C LYS A 73 -10.20 -3.59 -5.69
N ALA A 74 -9.69 -3.31 -4.48
CA ALA A 74 -8.80 -4.24 -3.79
C ALA A 74 -9.48 -5.62 -3.58
N ALA A 75 -10.76 -5.65 -3.20
CA ALA A 75 -11.52 -6.90 -3.00
C ALA A 75 -11.66 -7.79 -4.26
N SER A 76 -11.38 -7.27 -5.45
CA SER A 76 -11.35 -8.07 -6.69
C SER A 76 -10.09 -8.94 -6.84
N TYR A 77 -9.08 -8.72 -5.99
CA TYR A 77 -7.81 -9.43 -6.03
C TYR A 77 -7.68 -10.53 -4.96
N PRO A 78 -6.96 -11.62 -5.24
CA PRO A 78 -6.43 -11.98 -6.56
C PRO A 78 -7.55 -12.31 -7.55
N LYS A 79 -7.33 -11.89 -8.81
CA LYS A 79 -8.26 -12.18 -9.92
C LYS A 79 -8.39 -13.70 -10.09
N ASN A 80 -9.57 -14.17 -10.45
CA ASN A 80 -9.87 -15.59 -10.67
C ASN A 80 -9.69 -16.50 -9.43
N SER A 81 -9.61 -15.93 -8.23
CA SER A 81 -9.68 -16.71 -6.98
C SER A 81 -11.11 -16.82 -6.45
N SER A 82 -11.40 -17.89 -5.71
CA SER A 82 -12.65 -18.01 -4.94
C SER A 82 -12.76 -16.92 -3.88
N SER A 83 -13.99 -16.56 -3.50
CA SER A 83 -14.24 -15.61 -2.40
C SER A 83 -13.65 -16.08 -1.07
N SER A 84 -13.64 -17.39 -0.83
CA SER A 84 -13.04 -18.02 0.36
C SER A 84 -11.52 -17.83 0.46
N ASN A 85 -10.85 -17.45 -0.62
CA ASN A 85 -9.41 -17.22 -0.64
C ASN A 85 -9.05 -15.75 -0.90
N ARG A 86 -10.01 -14.81 -0.78
CA ARG A 86 -9.74 -13.37 -0.91
C ARG A 86 -9.72 -12.70 0.45
N VAL A 87 -8.64 -11.96 0.70
CA VAL A 87 -8.46 -11.10 1.88
C VAL A 87 -8.17 -9.70 1.40
N VAL A 88 -8.72 -8.70 2.10
CA VAL A 88 -8.37 -7.30 1.92
C VAL A 88 -7.73 -6.81 3.21
N LEU A 89 -6.47 -6.41 3.11
CA LEU A 89 -5.72 -5.76 4.18
C LEU A 89 -5.99 -4.26 4.13
N GLU A 90 -6.24 -3.65 5.29
CA GLU A 90 -6.23 -2.20 5.47
C GLU A 90 -4.82 -1.75 5.85
N LEU A 91 -4.36 -0.69 5.21
CA LEU A 91 -2.98 -0.26 5.23
C LEU A 91 -2.88 1.21 5.62
N ARG A 92 -1.88 1.54 6.42
CA ARG A 92 -1.36 2.90 6.58
C ARG A 92 -0.17 3.07 5.64
N VAL A 93 -0.31 3.93 4.63
CA VAL A 93 0.68 4.10 3.56
C VAL A 93 1.28 5.50 3.59
N ARG A 94 2.61 5.59 3.76
CA ARG A 94 3.36 6.85 3.64
C ARG A 94 3.81 7.06 2.19
N VAL A 95 3.04 7.82 1.40
CA VAL A 95 3.24 7.88 -0.06
C VAL A 95 4.49 8.64 -0.51
N GLY A 96 5.06 9.49 0.34
CA GLY A 96 6.24 10.28 0.00
C GLY A 96 6.05 11.15 -1.25
N ARG A 97 7.07 11.24 -2.12
CA ARG A 97 6.97 11.95 -3.39
C ARG A 97 6.18 11.11 -4.40
N VAL A 98 5.06 11.64 -4.87
CA VAL A 98 4.16 10.92 -5.79
C VAL A 98 4.40 11.33 -7.24
N LYS A 99 4.57 10.35 -8.12
CA LYS A 99 4.61 10.54 -9.58
C LYS A 99 3.27 10.18 -10.19
N ARG A 100 2.60 11.15 -10.81
CA ARG A 100 1.43 10.90 -11.66
C ARG A 100 1.88 10.21 -12.95
N ILE A 101 1.25 9.08 -13.27
CA ILE A 101 1.39 8.31 -14.52
C ILE A 101 0.00 8.24 -15.15
N ASP A 102 -0.26 9.05 -16.17
CA ASP A 102 -1.62 9.28 -16.69
C ASP A 102 -1.76 9.06 -18.20
N LYS A 103 -0.78 8.39 -18.81
CA LYS A 103 -0.81 7.95 -20.20
C LYS A 103 -0.03 6.66 -20.37
N ASP A 104 -0.41 5.86 -21.35
CA ASP A 104 0.40 4.73 -21.77
C ASP A 104 1.75 5.21 -22.30
N ASN A 105 2.79 4.40 -22.13
CA ASN A 105 4.17 4.74 -22.50
C ASN A 105 4.66 6.03 -21.82
N HIS A 106 4.19 6.31 -20.60
CA HIS A 106 4.73 7.42 -19.82
C HIS A 106 6.25 7.19 -19.63
N PRO A 107 7.14 8.17 -19.89
CA PRO A 107 8.60 7.96 -19.88
C PRO A 107 9.16 7.38 -18.57
N MET A 108 8.43 7.63 -17.48
CA MET A 108 8.77 7.17 -16.13
C MET A 108 7.86 6.07 -15.60
N GLN A 109 7.05 5.42 -16.44
CA GLN A 109 6.07 4.42 -16.02
C GLN A 109 6.69 3.30 -15.17
N LEU A 110 7.90 2.84 -15.53
CA LEU A 110 8.60 1.78 -14.81
C LEU A 110 9.81 2.28 -13.99
N THR A 111 10.20 3.54 -14.15
CA THR A 111 11.47 4.10 -13.66
C THR A 111 11.28 5.29 -12.71
N TRP A 112 10.06 5.64 -12.34
CA TRP A 112 9.77 6.74 -11.41
C TRP A 112 10.59 6.67 -10.10
N HIS A 113 10.83 5.48 -9.57
CA HIS A 113 11.61 5.27 -8.35
C HIS A 113 13.07 5.69 -8.50
N THR A 114 13.71 5.43 -9.65
CA THR A 114 15.10 5.84 -9.91
C THR A 114 15.25 7.35 -10.04
N HIS A 115 14.14 8.08 -10.19
CA HIS A 115 14.09 9.54 -10.26
C HIS A 115 13.70 10.17 -8.90
N GLY A 116 13.76 9.39 -7.81
CA GLY A 116 13.54 9.87 -6.45
C GLY A 116 12.06 10.06 -6.06
N TYR A 117 11.14 9.36 -6.73
CA TYR A 117 9.75 9.25 -6.30
C TYR A 117 9.54 8.00 -5.45
N ASP A 118 8.73 8.11 -4.42
CA ASP A 118 8.43 7.02 -3.49
C ASP A 118 7.20 6.21 -3.91
N THR A 119 6.28 6.85 -4.63
CA THR A 119 5.05 6.23 -5.12
C THR A 119 4.74 6.67 -6.55
N ALA A 120 4.33 5.76 -7.42
CA ALA A 120 3.63 6.09 -8.66
C ALA A 120 2.13 5.97 -8.47
N TRP A 121 1.38 6.90 -9.07
CA TRP A 121 -0.08 6.94 -9.01
C TRP A 121 -0.68 7.10 -10.41
N VAL A 122 -1.62 6.24 -10.74
CA VAL A 122 -2.46 6.37 -11.93
C VAL A 122 -3.80 6.98 -11.54
N PRO A 123 -4.19 8.13 -12.10
CA PRO A 123 -5.52 8.69 -11.86
C PRO A 123 -6.62 7.81 -12.45
N PRO A 124 -7.83 7.82 -11.87
CA PRO A 124 -8.95 7.14 -12.48
C PRO A 124 -9.37 7.85 -13.77
N LYS A 125 -9.92 7.07 -14.70
CA LYS A 125 -10.47 7.54 -15.98
C LYS A 125 -9.50 8.43 -16.78
N CYS A 126 -8.18 8.22 -16.65
CA CYS A 126 -7.17 8.98 -17.39
C CYS A 126 -6.99 8.55 -18.86
N GLY A 127 -7.74 7.54 -19.32
CA GLY A 127 -7.67 7.06 -20.70
C GLY A 127 -6.53 6.09 -21.00
N MET A 128 -5.78 5.65 -19.99
CA MET A 128 -4.76 4.59 -20.14
C MET A 128 -5.40 3.24 -20.50
N ILE A 129 -5.04 2.70 -21.66
CA ILE A 129 -5.50 1.40 -22.16
C ILE A 129 -4.96 0.26 -21.30
N SER A 130 -3.74 0.41 -20.77
CA SER A 130 -3.15 -0.56 -19.85
C SER A 130 -3.98 -0.72 -18.56
N VAL A 131 -4.72 0.31 -18.12
CA VAL A 131 -5.65 0.26 -16.99
C VAL A 131 -7.06 -0.02 -17.49
N LYS A 132 -7.34 -1.27 -17.87
CA LYS A 132 -8.64 -1.67 -18.43
C LYS A 132 -9.84 -1.32 -17.55
N SER A 133 -9.67 -1.27 -16.21
CA SER A 133 -10.75 -0.91 -15.30
C SER A 133 -11.03 0.59 -15.24
N GLY A 134 -10.12 1.44 -15.75
CA GLY A 134 -10.16 2.89 -15.56
C GLY A 134 -10.08 3.33 -14.09
N MET A 135 -9.74 2.43 -13.17
CA MET A 135 -9.67 2.71 -11.73
C MET A 135 -8.25 3.08 -11.34
N GLU A 136 -8.12 3.99 -10.39
CA GLU A 136 -6.83 4.44 -9.89
C GLU A 136 -5.98 3.32 -9.29
N GLU A 137 -4.67 3.45 -9.36
CA GLU A 137 -3.72 2.49 -8.79
C GLU A 137 -2.49 3.22 -8.25
N ASP A 138 -2.05 2.81 -7.07
CA ASP A 138 -0.84 3.32 -6.45
C ASP A 138 0.19 2.17 -6.35
N CYS A 139 1.45 2.46 -6.66
CA CYS A 139 2.57 1.54 -6.50
C CYS A 139 3.64 2.19 -5.65
N VAL A 140 3.82 1.68 -4.43
CA VAL A 140 4.79 2.19 -3.45
C VAL A 140 6.10 1.43 -3.60
N PHE A 141 7.23 2.12 -3.68
CA PHE A 141 8.51 1.45 -3.97
C PHE A 141 9.01 0.67 -2.77
N ASP A 142 9.20 1.34 -1.63
CA ASP A 142 9.73 0.73 -0.41
C ASP A 142 8.59 0.11 0.42
N PRO A 143 8.58 -1.23 0.61
CA PRO A 143 7.58 -1.89 1.45
C PRO A 143 7.51 -1.36 2.88
N LYS A 144 8.58 -0.79 3.44
CA LYS A 144 8.60 -0.22 4.80
C LYS A 144 7.70 1.01 4.95
N ARG A 145 7.25 1.61 3.84
CA ARG A 145 6.26 2.69 3.82
C ARG A 145 4.82 2.20 3.93
N VAL A 146 4.61 0.88 3.98
CA VAL A 146 3.28 0.24 4.00
C VAL A 146 3.14 -0.61 5.26
N THR A 147 2.24 -0.20 6.15
CA THR A 147 1.97 -0.91 7.41
C THR A 147 0.56 -1.51 7.36
N VAL A 148 0.42 -2.80 7.67
CA VAL A 148 -0.90 -3.42 7.87
C VAL A 148 -1.47 -2.94 9.21
N VAL A 149 -2.67 -2.40 9.19
CA VAL A 149 -3.33 -1.86 10.40
C VAL A 149 -4.62 -2.59 10.76
N ALA A 150 -5.29 -3.23 9.79
CA ALA A 150 -6.48 -4.04 10.05
C ALA A 150 -6.77 -5.06 8.93
N ILE A 151 -7.69 -5.99 9.23
CA ILE A 151 -8.27 -6.90 8.24
C ILE A 151 -9.61 -6.33 7.76
N ALA A 152 -9.59 -5.69 6.59
CA ALA A 152 -10.74 -4.96 6.05
C ALA A 152 -11.85 -5.89 5.54
N ASN A 153 -11.48 -7.07 5.01
CA ASN A 153 -12.41 -8.10 4.56
C ASN A 153 -11.71 -9.46 4.49
N ALA A 154 -12.35 -10.52 4.98
CA ALA A 154 -11.91 -11.91 4.86
C ALA A 154 -13.10 -12.83 5.24
N PRO A 155 -13.09 -14.13 4.88
CA PRO A 155 -14.03 -15.10 5.44
C PRO A 155 -13.94 -15.13 6.97
N ASP A 156 -15.06 -15.31 7.68
CA ASP A 156 -15.15 -15.06 9.12
C ASP A 156 -14.09 -15.77 9.96
N THR A 157 -13.90 -17.07 9.76
CA THR A 157 -12.90 -17.86 10.50
C THR A 157 -11.47 -17.39 10.22
N ILE A 158 -11.18 -17.07 8.96
CA ILE A 158 -9.89 -16.53 8.53
C ILE A 158 -9.67 -15.12 9.08
N ARG A 159 -10.72 -14.31 9.15
CA ARG A 159 -10.64 -12.94 9.66
C ARG A 159 -10.20 -12.92 11.11
N THR A 160 -10.78 -13.76 11.96
CA THR A 160 -10.41 -13.89 13.37
C THR A 160 -8.95 -14.32 13.52
N GLU A 161 -8.54 -15.37 12.80
CA GLU A 161 -7.16 -15.87 12.80
C GLU A 161 -6.16 -14.76 12.41
N LEU A 162 -6.42 -14.04 11.32
CA LEU A 162 -5.53 -12.97 10.84
C LEU A 162 -5.49 -11.78 11.81
N GLN A 163 -6.60 -11.48 12.49
CA GLN A 163 -6.65 -10.41 13.48
C GLN A 163 -5.82 -10.76 14.72
N GLU A 164 -5.88 -12.01 15.18
CA GLU A 164 -5.03 -12.50 16.28
C GLU A 164 -3.55 -12.45 15.90
N LEU A 165 -3.20 -12.91 14.69
CA LEU A 165 -1.84 -12.86 14.18
C LEU A 165 -1.32 -11.40 14.11
N LEU A 166 -2.14 -10.48 13.62
CA LEU A 166 -1.78 -9.06 13.54
C LEU A 166 -1.58 -8.46 14.94
N ASN A 167 -2.49 -8.73 15.87
CA ASN A 167 -2.38 -8.25 17.25
C ASN A 167 -1.12 -8.79 17.94
N GLY A 168 -0.79 -10.07 17.72
CA GLY A 168 0.45 -10.67 18.21
C GLY A 168 1.70 -9.94 17.69
N CYS A 169 1.75 -9.67 16.38
CA CYS A 169 2.88 -8.93 15.80
C CYS A 169 3.01 -7.50 16.36
N LEU A 170 1.88 -6.82 16.61
CA LEU A 170 1.87 -5.46 17.17
C LEU A 170 2.31 -5.42 18.64
N LEU A 171 1.99 -6.44 19.45
CA LEU A 171 2.29 -6.48 20.89
C LEU A 171 3.74 -6.85 21.20
N PHE A 172 4.38 -7.70 20.39
CA PHE A 172 5.75 -8.16 20.63
C PHE A 172 6.83 -7.30 19.97
N GLY A 173 6.45 -6.16 19.39
CA GLY A 173 7.34 -5.13 18.89
C GLY A 173 7.91 -5.43 17.50
N GLY A 174 7.41 -4.71 16.50
CA GLY A 174 8.13 -4.49 15.25
C GLY A 174 7.25 -4.40 14.01
N LEU A 175 7.06 -3.16 13.52
CA LEU A 175 7.07 -2.83 12.09
C LEU A 175 7.70 -1.45 11.92
#